data_AF-A0A3D6CNZ3-F1
#
_entry.id   AF-A0A3D6CNZ3-F1
#
_cell.length_a   1.000
_cell.length_b   1.000
_cell.length_c   1.000
_cell.angle_alpha   90.00
_cell.angle_beta   90.00
_cell.angle_gamma   90.00
#
_symmetry.space_group_name_H-M   'P 1'
#
loop_
_entity.id
_entity.type
_entity.pdbx_description
1 polymer ?
#
loop_
_entity_poly.entity_id
_entity_poly.type
_entity_poly.pdbx_seq_one_letter_code
_entity_poly.pdbx_strand_id
1 'polypeptide(L)'
;MKLKFYISLCICIISAAITAQEATLKTSISKNKLGINQRLRVEFSIDKQGGDNFTPPNFTNFKVVGGPSQSVSQSWINGDVSFRQSYTYIVQPKKKGELSIGSATVKINGKLIRSTPVKIIVLDAV
;
A
#
# COMPACT_ATOMS: atom_id res chain seq x y z
N MET A 1 17.47 49.00 -0.36
CA MET A 1 17.55 47.96 -1.42
C MET A 1 17.93 46.59 -0.87
N LYS A 2 18.90 46.47 0.05
CA LYS A 2 19.32 45.20 0.67
C LYS A 2 18.21 44.44 1.43
N LEU A 3 17.32 45.15 2.15
CA LEU A 3 16.21 44.52 2.90
C LEU A 3 15.20 43.79 1.99
N LYS A 4 14.88 44.37 0.82
CA LYS A 4 13.98 43.75 -0.16
C LYS A 4 14.60 42.48 -0.76
N PHE A 5 15.92 42.47 -0.92
CA PHE A 5 16.67 41.30 -1.36
C PHE A 5 16.65 40.17 -0.32
N TYR A 6 16.84 40.48 0.97
CA TYR A 6 16.72 39.47 2.03
C TYR A 6 15.29 38.91 2.18
N ILE A 7 14.26 39.75 2.05
CA ILE A 7 12.86 39.29 2.07
C ILE A 7 12.58 38.38 0.87
N SER A 8 13.04 38.76 -0.33
CA SER A 8 12.92 37.94 -1.54
C SER A 8 13.67 36.61 -1.40
N LEU A 9 14.84 36.60 -0.76
CA LEU A 9 15.64 35.40 -0.53
C LEU A 9 14.96 34.45 0.48
N CYS A 10 14.40 34.99 1.57
CA CYS A 10 13.63 34.20 2.54
C CYS A 10 12.38 33.55 1.92
N ILE A 11 11.63 34.29 1.08
CA ILE A 11 10.45 33.73 0.38
C ILE A 11 10.84 32.58 -0.57
N CYS A 12 11.97 32.72 -1.26
CA CYS A 12 12.48 31.67 -2.15
C CYS A 12 12.87 30.40 -1.38
N ILE A 13 13.49 30.54 -0.21
CA ILE A 13 13.91 29.42 0.65
C ILE A 13 12.69 28.70 1.27
N ILE A 14 11.63 29.44 1.66
CA ILE A 14 10.40 28.84 2.21
C ILE A 14 9.63 28.05 1.14
N SER A 15 9.68 28.51 -0.12
CA SER A 15 9.02 27.84 -1.24
C SER A 15 9.66 26.47 -1.56
N ALA A 16 10.97 26.34 -1.34
CA ALA A 16 11.71 25.09 -1.59
C ALA A 16 11.48 24.00 -0.52
N ALA A 17 10.87 24.34 0.62
CA ALA A 17 10.67 23.41 1.73
C ALA A 17 9.39 22.54 1.59
N ILE A 18 8.56 22.77 0.57
CA ILE A 18 7.33 22.00 0.37
C ILE A 18 7.63 20.76 -0.47
N THR A 19 8.23 19.74 0.16
CA THR A 19 8.30 18.40 -0.44
C THR A 19 6.99 17.66 -0.16
N ALA A 20 6.18 17.46 -1.20
CA ALA A 20 5.00 16.60 -1.07
C ALA A 20 5.44 15.13 -1.05
N GLN A 21 5.16 14.42 0.05
CA GLN A 21 5.43 12.98 0.13
C GLN A 21 4.68 12.23 -0.99
N GLU A 22 5.36 11.38 -1.76
CA GLU A 22 4.68 10.57 -2.77
C GLU A 22 3.77 9.53 -2.08
N ALA A 23 2.58 9.29 -2.64
CA ALA A 23 1.69 8.26 -2.14
C ALA A 23 2.30 6.87 -2.37
N THR A 24 2.14 5.96 -1.43
CA THR A 24 2.67 4.60 -1.55
C THR A 24 1.56 3.56 -1.44
N LEU A 25 1.62 2.54 -2.29
CA LEU A 25 0.77 1.35 -2.21
C LEU A 25 1.59 0.19 -1.66
N LYS A 26 1.36 -0.18 -0.40
CA LYS A 26 2.13 -1.21 0.30
C LYS A 26 1.35 -2.53 0.35
N THR A 27 2.03 -3.63 0.08
CA THR A 27 1.51 -4.99 0.27
C THR A 27 1.96 -5.52 1.64
N SER A 28 1.03 -5.97 2.46
CA SER A 28 1.29 -6.62 3.75
C SER A 28 0.66 -8.00 3.79
N ILE A 29 1.37 -8.98 4.32
CA ILE A 29 0.89 -10.36 4.46
C ILE A 29 0.94 -10.78 5.92
N SER A 30 -0.03 -11.57 6.37
CA SER A 30 -0.05 -12.03 7.77
C SER A 30 1.09 -12.97 8.12
N LYS A 31 1.61 -13.72 7.13
CA LYS A 31 2.69 -14.72 7.29
C LYS A 31 3.47 -14.86 5.98
N ASN A 32 4.78 -15.08 6.07
CA ASN A 32 5.64 -15.38 4.92
C ASN A 32 5.74 -16.90 4.61
N LYS A 33 5.39 -17.75 5.58
CA LYS A 33 5.33 -19.21 5.45
C LYS A 33 3.99 -19.72 5.99
N LEU A 34 3.37 -20.67 5.29
CA LEU A 34 2.12 -21.30 5.71
C LEU A 34 1.94 -22.69 5.10
N GLY A 35 1.11 -23.53 5.73
CA GLY A 35 0.72 -24.83 5.16
C GLY A 35 -0.31 -24.68 4.04
N ILE A 36 -0.38 -25.68 3.14
CA ILE A 36 -1.29 -25.68 1.98
C ILE A 36 -2.79 -25.48 2.32
N ASN A 37 -3.22 -25.93 3.50
CA ASN A 37 -4.61 -25.81 3.96
C ASN A 37 -4.90 -24.53 4.75
N GLN A 38 -3.89 -23.68 4.96
CA GLN A 38 -4.03 -22.46 5.75
C GLN A 38 -4.43 -21.27 4.88
N ARG A 39 -5.09 -20.29 5.51
CA ARG A 39 -5.47 -19.03 4.88
C ARG A 39 -4.42 -17.96 5.17
N LEU A 40 -4.14 -17.15 4.16
CA LEU A 40 -3.26 -15.99 4.22
C LEU A 40 -4.11 -14.72 4.12
N ARG A 41 -3.92 -13.77 5.03
CA ARG A 41 -4.46 -12.42 4.89
C ARG A 41 -3.46 -11.59 4.10
N VAL A 42 -3.94 -10.94 3.05
CA VAL A 42 -3.17 -10.05 2.17
C VAL A 42 -3.85 -8.69 2.22
N GLU A 43 -3.12 -7.67 2.62
CA GLU A 43 -3.62 -6.31 2.73
C GLU A 43 -2.83 -5.40 1.79
N PHE A 44 -3.53 -4.62 0.97
CA PHE A 44 -2.96 -3.54 0.19
C PHE A 44 -3.36 -2.23 0.85
N SER A 45 -2.39 -1.44 1.32
CA SER A 45 -2.64 -0.19 2.05
C SER A 45 -2.07 1.02 1.33
N ILE A 46 -2.79 2.12 1.42
CA ILE A 46 -2.50 3.42 0.83
C ILE A 46 -2.46 4.44 1.95
N ASP A 47 -1.41 5.27 1.99
CA ASP A 47 -1.17 6.28 3.02
C ASP A 47 -1.69 7.69 2.68
N LYS A 48 -2.26 7.86 1.47
CA LYS A 48 -2.83 9.12 0.99
C LYS A 48 -4.26 9.00 0.50
N GLN A 49 -5.02 10.07 0.72
CA GLN A 49 -6.38 10.23 0.22
C GLN A 49 -6.43 10.35 -1.31
N GLY A 50 -7.59 10.07 -1.89
CA GLY A 50 -7.81 10.17 -3.34
C GLY A 50 -7.33 8.95 -4.13
N GLY A 51 -7.30 7.78 -3.49
CA GLY A 51 -7.04 6.50 -4.15
C GLY A 51 -8.28 5.94 -4.82
N ASP A 52 -8.35 6.07 -6.13
CA ASP A 52 -9.44 5.57 -6.96
C ASP A 52 -8.98 4.40 -7.85
N ASN A 53 -9.95 3.65 -8.40
CA ASN A 53 -9.71 2.56 -9.35
C ASN A 53 -8.69 1.51 -8.86
N PHE A 54 -8.79 1.11 -7.59
CA PHE A 54 -7.98 0.01 -7.07
C PHE A 54 -8.24 -1.26 -7.88
N THR A 55 -7.16 -1.84 -8.42
CA THR A 55 -7.19 -3.10 -9.15
C THR A 55 -6.32 -4.11 -8.40
N PRO A 56 -6.88 -5.21 -7.89
CA PRO A 56 -6.11 -6.24 -7.21
C PRO A 56 -5.17 -6.96 -8.17
N PRO A 57 -4.12 -7.65 -7.67
CA PRO A 57 -3.31 -8.50 -8.53
C PRO A 57 -4.11 -9.74 -8.95
N ASN A 58 -3.62 -10.38 -10.02
CA ASN A 58 -4.03 -11.75 -10.28
C ASN A 58 -3.50 -12.66 -9.18
N PHE A 59 -4.39 -13.28 -8.42
CA PHE A 59 -4.07 -14.25 -7.37
C PHE A 59 -3.70 -15.62 -7.96
N THR A 60 -2.73 -15.64 -8.89
CA THR A 60 -2.29 -16.88 -9.56
C THR A 60 -1.75 -17.87 -8.54
N ASN A 61 -2.17 -19.14 -8.62
CA ASN A 61 -1.89 -20.19 -7.63
C ASN A 61 -2.51 -19.98 -6.24
N PHE A 62 -3.41 -19.01 -6.09
CA PHE A 62 -4.21 -18.83 -4.89
C PHE A 62 -5.70 -18.91 -5.23
N LYS A 63 -6.49 -19.40 -4.28
CA LYS A 63 -7.95 -19.30 -4.27
C LYS A 63 -8.32 -18.13 -3.38
N VAL A 64 -9.07 -17.17 -3.90
CA VAL A 64 -9.65 -16.10 -3.08
C VAL A 64 -10.80 -16.71 -2.30
N VAL A 65 -10.70 -16.69 -0.97
CA VAL A 65 -11.69 -17.22 -0.04
C VAL A 65 -12.62 -16.12 0.47
N GLY A 66 -12.14 -14.87 0.47
CA GLY A 66 -12.96 -13.71 0.79
C GLY A 66 -12.26 -12.38 0.47
N GLY A 67 -13.06 -11.32 0.41
CA GLY A 67 -12.62 -9.95 0.13
C GLY A 67 -13.00 -9.44 -1.28
N PRO A 68 -12.67 -8.17 -1.60
CA PRO A 68 -11.96 -7.24 -0.73
C PRO A 68 -12.83 -6.74 0.43
N SER A 69 -12.29 -6.81 1.64
CA SER A 69 -12.78 -6.01 2.76
C SER A 69 -12.03 -4.68 2.76
N GLN A 70 -12.76 -3.58 2.67
CA GLN A 70 -12.19 -2.24 2.62
C GLN A 70 -12.24 -1.59 4.00
N SER A 71 -11.19 -0.86 4.35
CA SER A 71 -11.15 -0.06 5.57
C SER A 71 -10.51 1.29 5.28
N VAL A 72 -11.06 2.34 5.89
CA VAL A 72 -10.48 3.68 5.86
C VAL A 72 -10.33 4.13 7.30
N SER A 73 -9.12 4.52 7.66
CA SER A 73 -8.80 5.10 8.96
C SER A 73 -8.06 6.41 8.78
N GLN A 74 -8.51 7.44 9.48
CA GLN A 74 -7.84 8.73 9.56
C GLN A 74 -7.64 9.05 11.05
N SER A 75 -6.46 9.53 11.39
CA SER A 75 -6.12 9.91 12.76
C SER A 75 -5.41 11.25 12.77
N TRP A 76 -5.72 12.06 13.78
CA TRP A 76 -5.10 13.36 14.00
C TRP A 76 -4.57 13.39 15.43
N ILE A 77 -3.25 13.30 15.59
CA ILE A 77 -2.58 13.23 16.89
C ILE A 77 -1.53 14.34 16.94
N ASN A 78 -1.65 15.28 17.89
CA ASN A 78 -0.70 16.37 18.11
C ASN A 78 -0.34 17.18 16.84
N GLY A 79 -1.30 17.38 15.94
CA GLY A 79 -1.06 18.09 14.67
C GLY A 79 -0.70 17.18 13.50
N ASP A 80 -0.22 15.95 13.77
CA ASP A 80 0.10 14.98 12.72
C ASP A 80 -1.17 14.29 12.21
N VAL A 81 -1.44 14.47 10.92
CA VAL A 81 -2.55 13.80 10.22
C VAL A 81 -2.01 12.55 9.55
N SER A 82 -2.56 11.40 9.92
CA SER A 82 -2.29 10.12 9.26
C SER A 82 -3.57 9.60 8.59
N PHE A 83 -3.40 9.09 7.36
CA PHE A 83 -4.47 8.47 6.61
C PHE A 83 -4.02 7.07 6.21
N ARG A 84 -4.96 6.11 6.23
CA ARG A 84 -4.75 4.77 5.72
C ARG A 84 -6.04 4.22 5.13
N GLN A 85 -6.00 3.87 3.86
CA GLN A 85 -7.04 3.11 3.19
C GLN A 85 -6.48 1.73 2.85
N SER A 86 -7.18 0.67 3.21
CA SER A 86 -6.72 -0.70 2.97
C SER A 86 -7.76 -1.60 2.30
N TYR A 87 -7.26 -2.50 1.47
CA TYR A 87 -8.01 -3.53 0.76
C TYR A 87 -7.48 -4.89 1.20
N THR A 88 -8.30 -5.63 1.94
CA THR A 88 -7.90 -6.91 2.54
C THR A 88 -8.55 -8.09 1.83
N TYR A 89 -7.74 -9.07 1.45
CA TYR A 89 -8.16 -10.35 0.88
C TYR A 89 -7.73 -11.49 1.79
N ILE A 90 -8.57 -12.53 1.84
CA ILE A 90 -8.22 -13.81 2.42
C ILE A 90 -8.03 -14.81 1.29
N VAL A 91 -6.82 -15.33 1.16
CA VAL A 91 -6.45 -16.25 0.07
C VAL A 91 -5.92 -17.56 0.63
N GLN A 92 -6.11 -18.64 -0.12
CA GLN A 92 -5.59 -19.97 0.22
C GLN A 92 -4.70 -20.46 -0.94
N PRO A 93 -3.49 -20.96 -0.67
CA PRO A 93 -2.63 -21.48 -1.74
C PRO A 93 -3.23 -22.74 -2.37
N LYS A 94 -3.01 -22.90 -3.68
CA LYS A 94 -3.47 -24.07 -4.45
C LYS A 94 -2.39 -25.15 -4.62
N LYS A 95 -1.12 -24.79 -4.41
CA LYS A 95 0.03 -25.70 -4.53
C LYS A 95 1.13 -25.36 -3.53
N LYS A 96 2.01 -26.32 -3.26
CA LYS A 96 3.19 -26.17 -2.41
C LYS A 96 4.33 -25.46 -3.15
N GLY A 97 5.33 -25.00 -2.40
CA GLY A 97 6.53 -24.35 -2.93
C GLY A 97 6.51 -22.82 -2.80
N GLU A 98 7.42 -22.15 -3.49
CA GLU A 98 7.51 -20.70 -3.50
C GLU A 98 6.46 -20.12 -4.46
N LEU A 99 5.50 -19.38 -3.91
CA LEU A 99 4.47 -18.67 -4.65
C LEU A 99 4.68 -17.17 -4.51
N SER A 100 4.20 -16.40 -5.48
CA SER A 100 4.22 -14.94 -5.42
C SER A 100 2.82 -14.36 -5.61
N ILE A 101 2.53 -13.32 -4.85
CA ILE A 101 1.38 -12.45 -5.06
C ILE A 101 1.88 -11.26 -5.88
N GLY A 102 1.23 -11.03 -7.02
CA GLY A 102 1.58 -9.94 -7.93
C GLY A 102 1.31 -8.56 -7.34
N SER A 103 1.66 -7.54 -8.11
CA SER A 103 1.41 -6.13 -7.77
C SER A 103 -0.06 -5.75 -7.96
N ALA A 104 -0.64 -5.11 -6.95
CA ALA A 104 -1.88 -4.35 -7.10
C ALA A 104 -1.58 -2.99 -7.73
N THR A 105 -2.61 -2.33 -8.25
CA THR A 105 -2.50 -0.96 -8.75
C THR A 105 -3.61 -0.07 -8.22
N VAL A 106 -3.33 1.22 -8.07
CA VAL A 106 -4.31 2.24 -7.69
C VAL A 106 -3.96 3.55 -8.39
N LYS A 107 -4.97 4.37 -8.71
CA LYS A 107 -4.77 5.70 -9.26
C LYS A 107 -4.87 6.74 -8.14
N ILE A 108 -3.81 7.53 -7.94
CA ILE A 108 -3.78 8.62 -6.94
C ILE A 108 -3.30 9.88 -7.64
N ASN A 109 -4.09 10.96 -7.56
CA ASN A 109 -3.79 12.25 -8.20
C ASN A 109 -3.45 12.11 -9.69
N GLY A 110 -4.16 11.24 -10.41
CA GLY A 110 -3.89 10.98 -11.83
C GLY A 110 -2.74 10.02 -12.13
N LYS A 111 -1.85 9.72 -11.17
CA LYS A 111 -0.71 8.80 -11.31
C LYS A 111 -1.13 7.36 -10.96
N LEU A 112 -0.77 6.39 -11.81
CA LEU A 112 -0.94 4.97 -11.51
C LEU A 112 0.23 4.50 -10.63
N ILE A 113 -0.09 4.01 -9.43
CA ILE A 113 0.87 3.50 -8.45
C ILE A 113 0.71 2.00 -8.33
N ARG A 114 1.84 1.28 -8.22
CA ARG A 114 1.88 -0.19 -8.13
C ARG A 114 2.45 -0.63 -6.79
N SER A 115 1.91 -1.71 -6.26
CA SER A 115 2.44 -2.32 -5.05
C SER A 115 3.63 -3.22 -5.34
N THR A 116 4.46 -3.47 -4.34
CA THR A 116 5.53 -4.47 -4.44
C THR A 116 4.93 -5.87 -4.43
N PRO A 117 5.36 -6.76 -5.34
CA PRO A 117 4.99 -8.17 -5.28
C PRO A 117 5.67 -8.81 -4.07
N VAL A 118 5.01 -9.81 -3.48
CA VAL A 118 5.50 -10.51 -2.28
C VAL A 118 5.63 -12.00 -2.55
N LYS A 119 6.61 -12.63 -1.94
CA LYS A 119 6.88 -14.06 -2.03
C LYS A 119 6.42 -14.76 -0.75
N ILE A 120 5.85 -15.94 -0.90
CA ILE A 120 5.34 -16.78 0.17
C ILE A 120 5.81 -18.21 -0.04
N ILE A 121 6.24 -18.86 1.04
CA ILE A 121 6.64 -20.27 1.01
C ILE A 121 5.48 -21.12 1.53
N VAL A 122 4.98 -22.00 0.68
CA VAL A 122 3.90 -22.93 1.02
C VAL A 122 4.48 -24.30 1.34
N LEU A 123 4.26 -24.74 2.58
CA LEU A 123 4.72 -26.03 3.09
C LEU A 123 3.60 -27.08 2.99
N ASP A 124 3.92 -28.29 3.43
CA ASP A 124 2.94 -29.35 3.64
C ASP A 124 1.78 -28.93 4.54
N ALA A 125 0.71 -29.72 4.50
CA ALA A 125 -0.39 -29.54 5.43
C ALA A 125 0.16 -29.67 6.86
N VAL A 126 -0.20 -28.70 7.69
CA VAL A 126 -0.01 -28.74 9.14
C VAL A 126 -1.30 -29.21 9.75
#